data_AF-A0A832AND0-F1
#
_entry.id   AF-A0A832AND0-F1
#
_cell.length_a   1.000
_cell.length_b   1.000
_cell.length_c   1.000
_cell.angle_alpha   90.00
_cell.angle_beta   90.00
_cell.angle_gamma   90.00
#
_symmetry.space_group_name_H-M   'P 1'
#
loop_
_entity.id
_entity.type
_entity.pdbx_description
1 polymer ?
#
loop_
_entity_poly.entity_id
_entity_poly.type
_entity_poly.pdbx_seq_one_letter_code
_entity_poly.pdbx_strand_id
1 'polypeptide(L)' 'MCPKCGARMGEHSDRYACGRCGYTEFKKKSGA' A
#
# COMPACT_ATOMS: atom_id res chain seq x y z
N MET A 1 -3.77 4.93 -5.52
CA MET A 1 -3.07 6.12 -5.01
C MET A 1 -3.06 6.06 -3.50
N CYS A 2 -2.04 6.58 -2.81
CA CYS A 2 -1.94 6.53 -1.35
C CYS A 2 -3.12 7.27 -0.72
N PRO A 3 -3.89 6.64 0.19
CA PRO A 3 -5.05 7.28 0.81
C PRO A 3 -4.66 8.41 1.76
N LYS A 4 -3.41 8.45 2.25
CA LYS A 4 -2.92 9.50 3.16
C LYS A 4 -2.41 10.75 2.47
N CYS A 5 -1.69 10.61 1.36
CA CYS A 5 -0.97 11.73 0.75
C CYS A 5 -1.13 11.86 -0.77
N GLY A 6 -1.94 11.00 -1.40
CA GLY A 6 -2.19 11.03 -2.84
C GLY A 6 -1.04 10.53 -3.71
N ALA A 7 0.15 10.27 -3.15
CA ALA A 7 1.30 9.78 -3.90
C ALA A 7 1.07 8.39 -4.51
N ARG A 8 1.79 8.08 -5.59
CA ARG A 8 1.78 6.72 -6.16
C ARG A 8 2.48 5.77 -5.19
N MET A 9 1.78 4.70 -4.81
CA MET A 9 2.33 3.64 -3.97
C MET A 9 3.09 2.65 -4.83
N GLY A 10 4.21 2.16 -4.32
CA GLY A 10 4.92 1.02 -4.90
C GLY A 10 4.09 -0.24 -4.66
N GLU A 11 3.86 -1.00 -5.73
CA GLU A 11 3.22 -2.30 -5.64
C GLU A 11 4.28 -3.38 -5.37
N HIS A 12 4.10 -4.12 -4.29
CA HIS A 12 4.84 -5.32 -3.96
C HIS A 12 3.91 -6.54 -4.03
N SER A 13 4.47 -7.74 -3.99
CA SER A 13 3.71 -8.99 -4.12
C SER A 13 2.73 -9.21 -2.96
N ASP A 14 3.06 -8.73 -1.78
CA ASP A 14 2.34 -8.91 -0.51
C ASP A 14 1.69 -7.62 0.01
N ARG A 15 2.10 -6.46 -0.50
CA ARG A 15 1.71 -5.15 0.04
C ARG A 15 1.85 -4.02 -0.97
N TYR A 16 1.30 -2.87 -0.61
CA TYR A 16 1.51 -1.57 -1.23
C TYR A 16 2.24 -0.68 -0.24
N ALA A 17 3.34 -0.06 -0.65
CA ALA A 17 4.14 0.79 0.20
C ALA A 17 4.23 2.21 -0.38
N CYS A 18 3.97 3.22 0.45
CA CYS A 18 4.10 4.62 0.09
C CYS A 18 5.46 5.16 0.55
N GLY A 19 6.35 5.43 -0.40
CA GLY A 19 7.67 6.02 -0.12
C GLY A 19 7.64 7.48 0.35
N ARG A 20 6.49 8.18 0.28
CA ARG A 20 6.39 9.61 0.65
C ARG A 20 6.03 9.81 2.12
N CYS A 21 5.07 9.07 2.65
CA CYS A 21 4.59 9.22 4.03
C CYS A 21 4.75 7.96 4.90
N GLY A 22 5.32 6.88 4.34
CA GLY A 22 5.53 5.61 5.05
C GLY A 22 4.28 4.74 5.18
N TYR A 23 3.15 5.12 4.59
CA TYR A 23 1.93 4.32 4.64
C TYR A 23 2.12 2.98 3.92
N THR A 24 1.77 1.88 4.58
CA THR A 24 1.87 0.53 4.02
C THR A 24 0.52 -0.18 4.16
N GLU A 25 0.07 -0.81 3.07
CA GLU A 25 -1.20 -1.53 3.00
C GLU A 25 -0.93 -2.97 2.54
N PHE A 26 -1.29 -3.95 3.34
CA PHE A 26 -1.04 -5.35 3.01
C PHE A 26 -2.19 -5.91 2.15
N LYS A 27 -1.84 -6.63 1.09
CA LYS A 27 -2.82 -7.32 0.24
C LYS A 27 -3.45 -8.42 1.08
N LYS A 28 -4.66 -8.19 1.61
CA LYS A 28 -5.40 -9.22 2.33
C LYS A 28 -5.74 -10.32 1.33
N LYS A 29 -5.17 -11.53 1.51
CA LYS A 29 -5.72 -12.73 0.90
C LYS A 29 -7.05 -12.99 1.60
N SER A 30 -8.16 -12.76 0.90
CA SER A 30 -9.49 -13.13 1.36
C SER A 30 -9.50 -14.62 1.66
N GLY A 31 -9.63 -14.95 2.94
CA GLY A 31 -9.59 -16.31 3.45
C GLY A 31 -10.19 -16.35 4.85
N ALA A 32 -11.44 -15.89 4.97
CA ALA A 32 -12.44 -16.24 5.98
C ALA A 32 -13.71 -15.44 5.70
#